data_AF-A0A261ACT9-F1
#
_entry.id   AF-A0A261ACT9-F1
#
_cell.length_a   1.000
_cell.length_b   1.000
_cell.length_c   1.000
_cell.angle_alpha   90.00
_cell.angle_beta   90.00
_cell.angle_gamma   90.00
#
_symmetry.space_group_name_H-M   'P 1'
#
loop_
_entity.id
_entity.type
_entity.pdbx_description
1 polymer ?
#
loop_
_entity_poly.entity_id
_entity_poly.type
_entity_poly.pdbx_seq_one_letter_code
_entity_poly.pdbx_strand_id
1 'polypeptide(L)'
;MSIIGSNYPNFSAFWISGVRKPECIEDGWQTIPYCNDYIQEFTWSDNYLTNYSGIVWDLNQPDRNTSAYWQNCMQIWIREEFQSPTWNFESQPNGAADDAPCDEAENQYYAMRGYVCGKVAE
;
A
#
# COMPACT_ATOMS: atom_id res chain seq x y z
N MET A 1 21.95 -12.55 6.99
CA MET A 1 21.14 -13.66 7.52
C MET A 1 19.80 -13.03 7.87
N SER A 2 18.73 -13.34 7.16
CA SER A 2 17.43 -12.70 7.41
C SER A 2 16.88 -13.16 8.75
N ILE A 3 16.43 -12.22 9.59
CA ILE A 3 15.85 -12.50 10.92
C ILE A 3 14.62 -13.43 10.82
N ILE A 4 13.98 -13.46 9.66
CA ILE A 4 12.78 -14.24 9.35
C ILE A 4 13.09 -15.56 8.60
N GLY A 5 14.36 -15.84 8.30
CA GLY A 5 14.81 -17.09 7.65
C GLY A 5 15.24 -16.92 6.18
N SER A 6 16.07 -17.82 5.66
CA SER A 6 16.68 -17.70 4.33
C SER A 6 15.71 -17.82 3.14
N ASN A 7 14.46 -18.19 3.39
CA ASN A 7 13.42 -18.34 2.38
C ASN A 7 12.41 -17.19 2.40
N TYR A 8 12.63 -16.18 3.24
CA TYR A 8 11.66 -15.11 3.45
C TYR A 8 11.97 -13.92 2.53
N PRO A 9 10.95 -13.35 1.87
CA PRO A 9 11.14 -12.18 1.03
C PRO A 9 11.66 -11.00 1.86
N ASN A 10 12.46 -10.14 1.22
CA ASN A 10 13.18 -9.04 1.88
C ASN A 10 12.24 -7.97 2.48
N PHE A 11 10.97 -7.97 2.09
CA PHE A 11 9.97 -7.00 2.54
C PHE A 11 8.77 -7.69 3.16
N SER A 12 8.16 -7.02 4.12
CA SER A 12 6.86 -7.36 4.66
C SER A 12 5.88 -6.23 4.35
N ALA A 13 4.59 -6.54 4.34
CA ALA A 13 3.56 -5.53 4.18
C ALA A 13 2.40 -5.75 5.15
N PHE A 14 1.64 -4.69 5.40
CA PHE A 14 0.40 -4.75 6.19
C PHE A 14 -0.70 -4.00 5.46
N TRP A 15 -1.90 -4.60 5.43
CA TRP A 15 -3.09 -3.93 4.95
C TRP A 15 -3.46 -2.74 5.83
N ILE A 16 -3.88 -1.66 5.19
CA ILE A 16 -4.51 -0.50 5.83
C ILE A 16 -5.93 -0.31 5.28
N SER A 17 -6.69 0.63 5.83
CA SER A 17 -8.15 0.71 5.69
C SER A 17 -8.68 1.17 4.32
N GLY A 18 -7.83 1.33 3.29
CA GLY A 18 -8.21 1.87 1.99
C GLY A 18 -8.57 0.81 0.95
N VAL A 19 -9.75 0.94 0.34
CA VAL A 19 -10.20 0.14 -0.82
C VAL A 19 -10.62 1.08 -1.95
N ARG A 20 -10.10 0.86 -3.15
CA ARG A 20 -10.36 1.68 -4.33
C ARG A 20 -11.86 1.72 -4.63
N LYS A 21 -12.35 2.91 -4.93
CA LYS A 21 -13.74 3.15 -5.29
C LYS A 21 -14.09 2.40 -6.59
N PRO A 22 -15.26 1.76 -6.70
CA PRO A 22 -15.65 1.01 -7.89
C PRO A 22 -15.60 1.83 -9.19
N GLU A 23 -16.01 3.09 -9.13
CA GLU A 23 -15.97 3.98 -10.30
C GLU A 23 -14.55 4.36 -10.74
N CYS A 24 -13.55 4.16 -9.87
CA CYS A 24 -12.14 4.37 -10.19
C CYS A 24 -11.46 3.14 -10.80
N ILE A 25 -12.20 2.06 -11.05
CA ILE A 25 -11.72 0.86 -11.78
C ILE A 25 -12.50 0.58 -13.07
N GLU A 26 -13.51 1.39 -13.38
CA GLU A 26 -14.32 1.27 -14.59
C GLU A 26 -13.69 2.00 -15.79
N ASP A 27 -14.07 1.60 -17.00
CA ASP A 27 -13.64 2.28 -18.22
C ASP A 27 -14.02 3.77 -18.19
N GLY A 28 -13.04 4.63 -18.44
CA GLY A 28 -13.22 6.09 -18.41
C GLY A 28 -13.01 6.73 -17.04
N TRP A 29 -12.55 5.98 -16.03
CA TRP A 29 -12.17 6.52 -14.71
C TRP A 29 -11.22 7.72 -14.79
N GLN A 30 -10.37 7.80 -15.83
CA GLN A 30 -9.43 8.90 -16.05
C GLN A 30 -10.13 10.26 -16.19
N THR A 31 -11.40 10.26 -16.57
CA THR A 31 -12.21 11.49 -16.68
C THR A 31 -12.81 11.94 -15.35
N ILE A 32 -12.74 11.10 -14.30
CA ILE A 32 -13.25 11.38 -12.96
C ILE A 32 -12.12 12.04 -12.15
N PRO A 33 -12.24 13.32 -11.75
CA PRO A 33 -11.13 14.05 -11.13
C PRO A 33 -10.57 13.38 -9.87
N TYR A 34 -11.43 12.87 -8.98
CA TYR A 34 -10.97 12.23 -7.75
C TYR A 34 -10.37 10.84 -7.96
N CYS A 35 -10.59 10.20 -9.11
CA CYS A 35 -9.88 8.96 -9.45
C CYS A 35 -8.46 9.21 -9.97
N ASN A 36 -8.10 10.48 -10.24
CA ASN A 36 -6.74 10.91 -10.54
C ASN A 36 -6.05 11.54 -9.32
N ASP A 37 -6.79 11.72 -8.24
CA ASP A 37 -6.26 12.16 -6.95
C ASP A 37 -5.98 10.91 -6.11
N TYR A 38 -4.68 10.60 -6.00
CA TYR A 38 -4.13 9.36 -5.47
C TYR A 38 -4.75 8.90 -4.15
N ILE A 39 -5.15 9.82 -3.27
CA ILE A 39 -5.76 9.45 -1.99
C ILE A 39 -7.30 9.41 -2.05
N GLN A 40 -7.90 10.23 -2.91
CA GLN A 40 -9.36 10.37 -3.02
C GLN A 40 -10.01 9.26 -3.85
N GLU A 41 -9.22 8.46 -4.56
CA GLU A 41 -9.69 7.27 -5.27
C GLU A 41 -10.04 6.09 -4.34
N PHE A 42 -9.78 6.21 -3.03
CA PHE A 42 -10.05 5.18 -2.04
C PHE A 42 -11.22 5.52 -1.11
N THR A 43 -11.94 4.48 -0.70
CA THR A 43 -12.88 4.47 0.41
C THR A 43 -12.19 3.90 1.64
N TRP A 44 -12.44 4.50 2.80
CA TRP A 44 -11.77 4.16 4.04
C TRP A 44 -12.73 3.45 5.00
N SER A 45 -12.33 2.29 5.51
CA SER A 45 -13.10 1.58 6.56
C SER A 45 -12.91 2.21 7.95
N ASP A 46 -11.84 2.98 8.16
CA ASP A 46 -11.62 3.75 9.37
C ASP A 46 -12.33 5.12 9.28
N ASN A 47 -13.48 5.22 9.96
CA ASN A 47 -14.30 6.43 10.00
C ASN A 47 -13.74 7.53 10.92
N TYR A 48 -12.63 7.27 11.62
CA TYR A 48 -11.96 8.26 12.48
C TYR A 48 -10.81 8.98 11.76
N LEU A 49 -10.44 8.55 10.56
CA LEU A 49 -9.51 9.29 9.69
C LEU A 49 -10.13 10.62 9.28
N THR A 50 -9.66 11.70 9.89
CA THR A 50 -10.09 13.08 9.59
C THR A 50 -9.20 13.79 8.58
N ASN A 51 -8.00 13.24 8.34
CA ASN A 51 -7.06 13.69 7.33
C ASN A 51 -6.19 12.51 6.88
N TYR A 52 -5.52 12.68 5.73
CA TYR A 52 -4.67 11.66 5.13
C TYR A 52 -3.19 12.06 5.08
N SER A 53 -2.79 13.12 5.79
CA SER A 53 -1.41 13.63 5.72
C SER A 53 -0.36 12.68 6.30
N GLY A 54 -0.78 11.69 7.08
CA GLY A 54 0.09 10.61 7.56
C GLY A 54 0.34 9.50 6.54
N ILE A 55 -0.38 9.51 5.41
CA ILE A 55 -0.22 8.53 4.35
C ILE A 55 0.75 9.11 3.32
N VAL A 56 1.93 8.49 3.24
CA VAL A 56 2.99 8.88 2.31
C VAL A 56 3.11 7.77 1.28
N TRP A 57 2.84 8.08 0.02
CA TRP A 57 2.96 7.12 -1.08
C TRP A 57 4.41 6.71 -1.32
N ASP A 58 4.60 5.45 -1.71
CA ASP A 58 5.84 5.01 -2.31
C ASP A 58 6.08 5.70 -3.66
N LEU A 59 7.30 5.60 -4.15
CA LEU A 59 7.65 6.17 -5.45
C LEU A 59 6.77 5.55 -6.55
N ASN A 60 6.09 6.43 -7.31
CA ASN A 60 5.16 6.10 -8.40
C ASN A 60 3.85 5.44 -7.97
N GLN A 61 3.54 5.41 -6.67
CA GLN A 61 2.27 4.86 -6.19
C GLN A 61 1.22 5.95 -5.94
N PRO A 62 -0.08 5.61 -6.05
CA PRO A 62 -0.65 4.34 -6.51
C PRO A 62 -0.58 4.18 -8.04
N ASP A 63 -0.26 2.98 -8.51
CA ASP A 63 0.03 2.68 -9.92
C ASP A 63 -1.11 1.92 -10.63
N ARG A 64 -2.18 1.58 -9.91
CA ARG A 64 -3.44 1.03 -10.43
C ARG A 64 -3.29 -0.31 -11.12
N ASN A 65 -3.20 -0.30 -12.45
CA ASN A 65 -3.14 -1.50 -13.29
C ASN A 65 -1.88 -1.56 -14.14
N THR A 66 -0.86 -0.76 -13.79
CA THR A 66 0.43 -0.73 -14.48
C THR A 66 1.09 -2.11 -14.52
N SER A 67 0.80 -2.96 -13.53
CA SER A 67 1.26 -4.36 -13.44
C SER A 67 0.38 -5.39 -14.18
N ALA A 68 -0.51 -4.96 -15.08
CA ALA A 68 -1.47 -5.76 -15.86
C ALA A 68 -2.62 -6.41 -15.07
N TYR A 69 -2.78 -6.07 -13.79
CA TYR A 69 -3.93 -6.41 -12.95
C TYR A 69 -4.23 -5.23 -12.03
N TRP A 70 -5.47 -5.11 -11.59
CA TRP A 70 -5.90 -3.99 -10.74
C TRP A 70 -5.43 -4.15 -9.30
N GLN A 71 -4.77 -3.11 -8.81
CA GLN A 71 -4.31 -2.95 -7.44
C GLN A 71 -5.30 -2.05 -6.70
N ASN A 72 -6.16 -2.67 -5.88
CA ASN A 72 -7.38 -2.04 -5.37
C ASN A 72 -7.40 -1.89 -3.85
N CYS A 73 -6.44 -2.46 -3.13
CA CYS A 73 -6.36 -2.37 -1.68
C CYS A 73 -5.08 -1.68 -1.26
N MET A 74 -5.14 -0.88 -0.21
CA MET A 74 -3.97 -0.15 0.28
C MET A 74 -3.19 -0.96 1.31
N GLN A 75 -1.88 -0.98 1.16
CA GLN A 75 -0.95 -1.54 2.13
C GLN A 75 0.12 -0.51 2.52
N ILE A 76 0.89 -0.84 3.55
CA ILE A 76 2.16 -0.16 3.87
C ILE A 76 3.31 -1.15 3.85
N TRP A 77 4.45 -0.67 3.38
CA TRP A 77 5.68 -1.44 3.33
C TRP A 77 6.42 -1.43 4.67
N ILE A 78 6.81 -2.60 5.16
CA ILE A 78 7.78 -2.78 6.22
C ILE A 78 9.10 -3.23 5.60
N ARG A 79 10.05 -2.30 5.53
CA ARG A 79 11.37 -2.52 4.95
C ARG A 79 12.43 -2.58 6.04
N GLU A 80 13.22 -3.64 6.02
CA GLU A 80 14.38 -3.77 6.90
C GLU A 80 15.61 -3.18 6.20
N GLU A 81 15.91 -1.90 6.48
CA GLU A 81 17.03 -1.18 5.87
C GLU A 81 18.37 -1.92 5.98
N PHE A 82 18.62 -2.56 7.12
CA PHE A 82 19.82 -3.38 7.31
C PHE A 82 19.91 -4.58 6.34
N GLN A 83 18.78 -5.17 5.93
CA GLN A 83 18.76 -6.27 4.97
C GLN A 83 18.89 -5.80 3.51
N SER A 84 18.56 -4.53 3.23
CA SER A 84 18.57 -3.95 1.88
C SER A 84 19.33 -2.60 1.85
N PRO A 85 20.63 -2.56 2.19
CA PRO A 85 21.38 -1.32 2.38
C PRO A 85 21.60 -0.51 1.09
N THR A 86 21.30 -1.08 -0.07
CA THR A 86 21.39 -0.42 -1.38
C THR A 86 20.05 0.14 -1.86
N TRP A 87 18.97 -0.04 -1.09
CA TRP A 87 17.64 0.47 -1.45
C TRP A 87 17.55 1.98 -1.18
N ASN A 88 16.80 2.71 -2.00
CA ASN A 88 16.64 4.16 -1.82
C ASN A 88 15.51 4.46 -0.82
N PHE A 89 15.86 4.59 0.45
CA PHE A 89 14.91 4.91 1.51
C PHE A 89 14.44 6.36 1.53
N GLU A 90 15.06 7.26 0.76
CA GLU A 90 14.56 8.64 0.63
C GLU A 90 13.30 8.70 -0.23
N SER A 91 13.26 7.94 -1.33
CA SER A 91 12.09 7.86 -2.21
C SER A 91 11.12 6.73 -1.85
N GLN A 92 11.58 5.73 -1.09
CA GLN A 92 10.80 4.54 -0.74
C GLN A 92 10.93 4.23 0.75
N PRO A 93 10.50 5.15 1.62
CA PRO A 93 10.71 5.04 3.06
C PRO A 93 10.01 3.82 3.65
N ASN A 94 10.46 3.40 4.82
CA ASN A 94 9.72 2.43 5.62
C ASN A 94 8.36 3.02 6.04
N GLY A 95 7.29 2.24 5.92
CA GLY A 95 5.91 2.70 6.15
C GLY A 95 5.26 3.41 4.97
N ALA A 96 5.94 3.51 3.81
CA ALA A 96 5.33 4.06 2.60
C ALA A 96 4.14 3.21 2.13
N ALA A 97 3.11 3.88 1.63
CA ALA A 97 1.88 3.28 1.15
C ALA A 97 1.98 2.83 -0.30
N ASP A 98 1.24 1.78 -0.63
CA ASP A 98 1.15 1.18 -1.96
C ASP A 98 -0.27 0.68 -2.20
N ASP A 99 -0.71 0.63 -3.45
CA ASP A 99 -1.86 -0.16 -3.83
C ASP A 99 -1.44 -1.57 -4.24
N ALA A 100 -2.25 -2.57 -3.89
CA ALA A 100 -1.97 -3.97 -4.17
C ALA A 100 -3.26 -4.75 -4.50
N PRO A 101 -3.16 -5.92 -5.14
CA PRO A 101 -4.29 -6.84 -5.29
C PRO A 101 -4.82 -7.26 -3.91
N CYS A 102 -6.13 -7.12 -3.71
CA CYS A 102 -6.75 -7.34 -2.40
C CYS A 102 -6.64 -8.78 -1.86
N ASP A 103 -6.38 -9.75 -2.73
CA ASP A 103 -6.25 -11.18 -2.41
C ASP A 103 -4.78 -11.63 -2.32
N GLU A 104 -3.82 -10.70 -2.37
CA GLU A 104 -2.41 -11.01 -2.25
C GLU A 104 -2.03 -11.36 -0.80
N ALA A 105 -1.35 -12.51 -0.63
CA ALA A 105 -0.90 -12.99 0.68
C ALA A 105 0.62 -13.16 0.74
N GLU A 106 1.22 -13.81 -0.26
CA GLU A 106 2.67 -14.02 -0.32
C GLU A 106 3.12 -14.13 -1.77
N ASN A 107 4.23 -13.46 -2.09
CA ASN A 107 4.92 -13.62 -3.37
C ASN A 107 6.44 -13.62 -3.16
N GLN A 108 7.19 -13.71 -4.26
CA GLN A 108 8.66 -13.77 -4.20
C GLN A 108 9.34 -12.47 -3.71
N TYR A 109 8.64 -11.33 -3.73
CA TYR A 109 9.15 -10.01 -3.41
C TYR A 109 8.80 -9.58 -1.98
N TYR A 110 7.62 -9.97 -1.49
CA TYR A 110 7.14 -9.63 -0.16
C TYR A 110 6.11 -10.61 0.37
N ALA A 111 5.85 -10.49 1.67
CA ALA A 111 4.79 -11.22 2.33
C ALA A 111 3.87 -10.27 3.09
N MET A 112 2.56 -10.48 2.96
CA MET A 112 1.55 -9.81 3.75
C MET A 112 1.53 -10.41 5.16
N ARG A 113 1.73 -9.58 6.18
CA ARG A 113 1.89 -10.03 7.58
C ARG A 113 0.68 -9.76 8.46
N GLY A 114 -0.29 -9.02 7.95
CA GLY A 114 -1.54 -8.76 8.66
C GLY A 114 -2.16 -7.44 8.22
N TYR A 115 -2.89 -6.84 9.15
CA TYR A 115 -3.61 -5.58 8.96
C TYR A 115 -3.35 -4.64 10.14
N VAL A 116 -3.33 -3.34 9.87
CA VAL A 116 -3.24 -2.31 10.91
C VAL A 116 -4.64 -1.86 11.30
N CYS A 117 -4.99 -2.00 12.59
CA CYS A 117 -6.25 -1.51 13.13
C CYS A 117 -6.03 -0.21 13.91
N GLY A 118 -6.85 0.80 13.64
CA GLY A 118 -6.98 2.00 14.48
C GLY A 118 -7.98 1.78 15.61
N LYS A 119 -7.79 2.48 16.74
CA LYS A 119 -8.82 2.66 17.78
C LYS A 119 -8.84 4.11 18.23
N VAL A 120 -9.98 4.56 18.73
CA VAL A 120 -10.10 5.87 19.38
C VAL A 120 -9.23 5.87 20.65
N ALA A 121 -8.52 6.97 20.90
CA ALA A 121 -7.80 7.15 22.14
C ALA A 121 -8.77 7.21 23.32
N GLU A 122 -8.45 6.50 24.41
CA GLU A 122 -9.22 6.46 25.67
C GLU A 122 -8.79 7.58 26.61
#